data_AF-A0A371LQV4-F1
#
_entry.id   AF-A0A371LQV4-F1
#
_cell.length_a   1.000
_cell.length_b   1.000
_cell.length_c   1.000
_cell.angle_alpha   90.00
_cell.angle_beta   90.00
_cell.angle_gamma   90.00
#
_symmetry.space_group_name_H-M   'P 1'
#
loop_
_entity.id
_entity.type
_entity.pdbx_description
1 polymer ?
#
loop_
_entity_poly.entity_id
_entity_poly.type
_entity_poly.pdbx_seq_one_letter_code
_entity_poly.pdbx_strand_id
1 'polypeptide(L)'
;VVVLTVDPEELVQRLLQRAQTDGRADDTEDVIRRRQEVYAEQTEPLIGVYRERGILVEVDGMGEVDEVTTRIFDALDVVQQS
;
A
#
# COMPACT_ATOMS: atom_id res chain seq x y z
N VAL A 1 -12.18 2.93 3.75
CA VAL A 1 -10.95 2.10 3.62
C VAL A 1 -10.00 2.84 2.71
N VAL A 2 -8.74 2.99 3.10
CA VAL A 2 -7.71 3.62 2.26
C VAL A 2 -6.80 2.53 1.69
N VAL A 3 -6.58 2.53 0.38
CA VAL A 3 -5.62 1.68 -0.33
C VAL A 3 -4.53 2.56 -0.92
N LEU A 4 -3.27 2.22 -0.63
CA LEU A 4 -2.12 2.82 -1.27
C LEU A 4 -1.74 2.00 -2.50
N THR A 5 -1.79 2.60 -3.68
CA THR A 5 -1.29 1.98 -4.91
C THR A 5 0.18 2.33 -5.08
N VAL A 6 1.02 1.31 -5.25
CA VAL A 6 2.48 1.45 -5.36
C VAL A 6 2.96 0.54 -6.48
N ASP A 7 4.00 0.96 -7.20
CA ASP A 7 4.67 0.09 -8.16
C ASP A 7 5.28 -1.14 -7.43
N PRO A 8 5.04 -2.38 -7.90
CA PRO A 8 5.56 -3.59 -7.25
C PRO A 8 7.08 -3.62 -7.11
N GLU A 9 7.82 -3.13 -8.11
CA GLU A 9 9.27 -3.12 -8.07
C GLU A 9 9.79 -2.07 -7.10
N GLU A 10 9.17 -0.88 -7.05
CA GLU A 10 9.47 0.12 -6.02
C GLU A 10 9.21 -0.43 -4.61
N LEU A 11 8.11 -1.17 -4.41
CA LEU A 11 7.80 -1.81 -3.14
C LEU A 11 8.88 -2.82 -2.74
N VAL A 12 9.36 -3.64 -3.69
CA VAL A 12 10.47 -4.57 -3.46
C VAL A 12 11.73 -3.82 -3.04
N GLN A 13 12.10 -2.75 -3.74
CA GLN A 13 13.29 -1.95 -3.40
C GLN A 13 13.21 -1.36 -1.99
N ARG A 14 12.06 -0.77 -1.62
CA ARG A 14 11.83 -0.20 -0.28
C ARG A 14 11.96 -1.25 0.83
N LEU A 15 11.42 -2.45 0.61
CA LEU A 15 11.48 -3.53 1.59
C LEU A 15 12.90 -4.12 1.72
N LEU A 16 13.64 -4.25 0.62
CA LEU A 16 15.06 -4.64 0.66
C LEU A 16 15.93 -3.60 1.39
N GLN A 17 15.67 -2.31 1.19
CA GLN A 17 16.35 -1.25 1.94
C GLN A 17 16.03 -1.32 3.43
N ARG A 18 14.78 -1.65 3.79
CA ARG A 18 14.36 -1.85 5.18
C ARG A 18 15.09 -3.02 5.85
N ALA A 19 15.38 -4.10 5.11
CA ALA A 19 16.21 -5.19 5.62
C ALA A 19 17.58 -4.71 6.10
N GLN A 20 18.20 -3.79 5.34
CA GLN A 20 19.54 -3.26 5.60
C GLN A 20 19.56 -2.24 6.73
N THR A 21 18.52 -1.40 6.82
CA THR A 21 18.46 -0.26 7.75
C THR A 21 17.86 -0.62 9.10
N ASP A 22 16.83 -1.48 9.11
CA ASP A 22 16.04 -1.80 10.31
C ASP A 22 16.30 -3.22 10.83
N GLY A 23 17.22 -3.96 10.20
CA GLY A 23 17.60 -5.31 10.63
C GLY A 23 16.52 -6.37 10.42
N ARG A 24 15.61 -6.16 9.45
CA ARG A 24 14.54 -7.10 9.12
C ARG A 24 15.02 -8.25 8.25
N ALA A 25 15.45 -9.32 8.90
CA ALA A 25 15.96 -10.53 8.22
C ALA A 25 14.92 -11.26 7.36
N ASP A 26 13.63 -10.97 7.51
CA ASP A 26 12.54 -11.56 6.72
C ASP A 26 12.29 -10.83 5.38
N ASP A 27 12.88 -9.66 5.17
CA ASP A 27 12.76 -8.90 3.92
C ASP A 27 13.79 -9.39 2.88
N THR A 28 13.68 -10.66 2.48
CA THR A 28 14.40 -11.20 1.31
C THR A 28 13.52 -11.10 0.05
N GLU A 29 14.11 -11.01 -1.14
CA GLU A 29 13.34 -10.79 -2.37
C GLU A 29 12.27 -11.87 -2.61
N ASP A 30 12.62 -13.14 -2.39
CA ASP A 30 11.71 -14.28 -2.52
C ASP A 30 10.54 -14.19 -1.52
N VAL A 31 10.81 -13.83 -0.27
CA VAL A 31 9.77 -13.65 0.76
C VAL A 31 8.89 -12.45 0.41
N ILE A 32 9.47 -11.33 -0.03
CA ILE A 32 8.73 -10.14 -0.42
C ILE A 32 7.79 -10.44 -1.61
N ARG A 33 8.30 -11.08 -2.66
CA ARG A 33 7.47 -11.45 -3.84
C ARG A 33 6.38 -12.44 -3.44
N ARG A 34 6.69 -13.43 -2.59
CA ARG A 34 5.67 -14.34 -2.07
C ARG A 34 4.57 -13.63 -1.28
N ARG A 35 4.92 -12.62 -0.48
CA ARG A 35 3.94 -11.82 0.26
C ARG A 35 3.06 -11.00 -0.67
N GLN A 36 3.59 -10.49 -1.77
CA GLN A 36 2.81 -9.79 -2.79
C GLN A 36 1.82 -10.72 -3.50
N GLU A 37 2.24 -11.94 -3.85
CA GLU A 37 1.34 -12.97 -4.41
C GLU A 37 0.18 -13.27 -3.44
N VAL A 38 0.50 -13.50 -2.16
CA VAL A 38 -0.52 -13.77 -1.13
C VAL A 38 -1.46 -12.57 -0.95
N TYR A 39 -0.95 -11.35 -1.03
CA TYR A 39 -1.79 -10.14 -1.01
C TYR A 39 -2.76 -10.12 -2.20
N ALA A 40 -2.28 -10.36 -3.42
CA ALA A 40 -3.10 -10.39 -4.63
C ALA A 40 -4.17 -11.50 -4.58
N GLU A 41 -3.82 -12.68 -4.05
CA GLU A 41 -4.74 -13.81 -3.96
C GLU A 41 -5.80 -13.63 -2.86
N GLN A 42 -5.42 -13.10 -1.69
CA GLN A 42 -6.24 -13.19 -0.48
C GLN A 42 -6.77 -11.84 0.00
N THR A 43 -6.05 -10.75 -0.26
CA THR A 43 -6.37 -9.41 0.28
C THR A 43 -6.96 -8.49 -0.78
N GLU A 44 -6.38 -8.48 -1.98
CA GLU A 44 -6.83 -7.64 -3.09
C GLU A 44 -8.32 -7.82 -3.46
N PRO A 45 -8.91 -9.04 -3.43
CA PRO A 45 -10.34 -9.21 -3.71
C PRO A 45 -11.26 -8.40 -2.76
N LEU A 46 -10.81 -8.12 -1.52
CA LEU A 46 -11.56 -7.30 -0.57
C LEU A 46 -11.64 -5.83 -1.01
N ILE A 47 -10.67 -5.35 -1.79
CA ILE A 47 -10.70 -3.99 -2.36
C ILE A 47 -11.94 -3.82 -3.24
N GLY A 48 -12.28 -4.84 -4.05
CA GLY A 48 -13.51 -4.87 -4.84
C GLY A 48 -14.76 -4.69 -3.99
N VAL A 49 -14.85 -5.40 -2.86
CA VAL A 49 -15.98 -5.30 -1.91
C VAL A 49 -16.11 -3.88 -1.35
N TYR A 50 -15.01 -3.23 -0.99
CA TYR A 50 -15.07 -1.85 -0.49
C TYR A 50 -15.39 -0.83 -1.58
N ARG A 51 -14.95 -1.09 -2.82
CA ARG A 51 -15.28 -0.28 -4.00
C ARG A 51 -16.77 -0.32 -4.30
N GLU A 52 -17.36 -1.51 -4.33
CA GLU A 52 -18.80 -1.71 -4.56
C GLU A 52 -19.67 -1.02 -3.49
N ARG A 53 -19.17 -0.95 -2.25
CA ARG A 53 -19.84 -0.24 -1.14
C ARG A 53 -19.67 1.27 -1.18
N GLY A 54 -18.87 1.81 -2.11
CA GLY A 54 -18.59 3.25 -2.21
C GLY A 54 -17.78 3.83 -1.04
N ILE A 55 -17.06 2.98 -0.30
CA ILE A 55 -16.27 3.37 0.89
C ILE A 55 -14.77 3.14 0.72
N LEU A 56 -14.33 2.89 -0.51
CA LEU A 56 -12.92 2.78 -0.88
C LEU A 56 -12.37 4.15 -1.29
N VAL A 57 -11.23 4.51 -0.75
CA VAL A 57 -10.41 5.65 -1.13
C VAL A 57 -9.08 5.10 -1.63
N GLU A 58 -8.73 5.36 -2.88
CA GLU A 58 -7.45 4.97 -3.48
C GLU A 58 -6.52 6.18 -3.51
N VAL A 59 -5.27 5.99 -3.07
CA VAL A 59 -4.26 7.05 -3.01
C VAL A 59 -2.95 6.53 -3.61
N ASP A 60 -2.32 7.35 -4.44
CA ASP A 60 -0.99 7.05 -4.98
C ASP A 60 0.07 7.13 -3.88
N GLY A 61 0.72 6.00 -3.60
CA GLY A 61 1.78 5.83 -2.61
C GLY A 61 3.21 6.02 -3.15
N MET A 62 3.36 6.43 -4.41
CA MET A 62 4.64 6.79 -5.01
C MET A 62 5.08 8.19 -4.59
N GLY A 63 6.39 8.42 -4.52
CA GLY A 63 6.97 9.71 -4.09
C GLY A 63 7.38 9.77 -2.62
N GLU A 64 7.65 10.98 -2.15
CA GLU A 64 8.16 11.25 -0.80
C GLU A 64 7.06 11.10 0.26
N VAL A 65 7.46 10.84 1.51
CA VAL A 65 6.52 10.62 2.63
C VAL A 65 5.58 11.82 2.81
N ASP A 66 6.10 13.05 2.71
CA ASP A 66 5.30 14.26 2.88
C ASP A 66 4.27 14.45 1.76
N GLU A 67 4.62 14.07 0.53
CA GLU A 67 3.71 14.12 -0.63
C GLU A 67 2.58 13.11 -0.47
N VAL A 68 2.93 11.85 -0.16
CA VAL A 68 1.94 10.79 0.06
C VAL A 68 1.04 11.13 1.25
N THR A 69 1.61 11.69 2.33
CA THR A 69 0.86 12.14 3.51
C THR A 69 -0.15 13.21 3.14
N THR A 70 0.25 14.20 2.35
CA THR A 70 -0.64 15.26 1.85
C THR A 70 -1.79 14.66 1.04
N ARG A 71 -1.50 13.74 0.09
CA ARG A 71 -2.55 13.07 -0.71
C ARG A 71 -3.52 12.27 0.16
N ILE A 72 -3.04 11.62 1.22
CA ILE A 72 -3.91 10.88 2.15
C ILE A 72 -4.87 11.84 2.84
N PHE A 73 -4.40 12.96 3.40
CA PHE A 73 -5.26 13.92 4.08
C PHE A 73 -6.26 14.57 3.11
N ASP A 74 -5.80 15.01 1.94
CA ASP A 74 -6.67 15.58 0.90
C ASP A 74 -7.78 14.60 0.50
N ALA A 75 -7.46 13.32 0.36
CA ALA A 75 -8.42 12.27 0.02
C ALA A 75 -9.41 11.97 1.15
N LEU A 76 -9.05 12.21 2.41
CA LEU A 76 -9.90 11.99 3.58
C LEU A 76 -10.78 13.19 3.91
N ASP A 77 -10.33 14.42 3.64
CA ASP A 77 -11.08 15.66 3.92
C ASP A 77 -12.40 15.77 3.14
N VAL A 78 -12.48 15.12 1.98
CA VAL A 78 -13.69 15.08 1.15
C VAL A 78 -14.67 13.97 1.55
N VAL A 79 -14.27 13.07 2.45
CA VAL A 79 -15.14 11.99 2.93
C VAL A 79 -16.06 12.58 4.01
N GLN A 80 -17.32 12.79 3.67
CA GLN A 80 -18.32 13.21 4.65
C GLN A 80 -18.38 12.20 5.80
N GLN A 81 -18.16 12.67 7.03
CA GLN A 81 -18.40 11.86 8.21
C GLN A 81 -19.89 11.51 8.25
N SER A 82 -20.19 10.21 8.18
CA SER A 82 -21.55 9.66 8.30
C SER A 82 -22.03 9.70 9.74
#